data_AF-A0A7K1D452-F1
#
_entry.id   AF-A0A7K1D452-F1
#
_cell.length_a   1.000
_cell.length_b   1.000
_cell.length_c   1.000
_cell.angle_alpha   90.00
_cell.angle_beta   90.00
_cell.angle_gamma   90.00
#
_symmetry.space_group_name_H-M   'P 1'
#
loop_
_entity.id
_entity.type
_entity.pdbx_description
1 polymer ?
#
loop_
_entity_poly.entity_id
_entity_poly.type
_entity_poly.pdbx_seq_one_letter_code
_entity_poly.pdbx_strand_id
1 'polypeptide(L)'
;MKRKLDIFLAVLLILTVSVPSTSEATLKPATKATAKPIKSPPPKWPPTGFVAKDGVYAKITRGEELLGVLSDPKTTLASEIKLCKIYACGAVIVAAEKACQWWEIHSVVYGPTSDVDTATVRYGTIKTIAKSTYSRELKTILLKSKEPLITGIYISGIKIMCQRGATIIPYPSSSYLPDPARLKTSG
;
A
#
# COMPACT_ATOMS: atom_id res chain seq x y z
N MET A 1 -59.82 -20.69 5.08
CA MET A 1 -61.05 -20.73 4.25
C MET A 1 -61.36 -19.32 3.75
N LYS A 2 -61.97 -19.18 2.55
CA LYS A 2 -62.82 -18.07 2.00
C LYS A 2 -62.50 -16.61 2.45
N ARG A 3 -62.00 -15.70 1.59
CA ARG A 3 -62.62 -14.96 0.44
C ARG A 3 -63.67 -13.87 0.79
N LYS A 4 -63.29 -12.60 0.62
CA LYS A 4 -63.98 -11.38 0.06
C LYS A 4 -63.01 -10.18 0.25
N LEU A 5 -62.82 -9.17 -0.60
CA LEU A 5 -63.28 -8.74 -1.94
C LEU A 5 -64.71 -8.17 -2.12
N ASP A 6 -64.79 -6.85 -2.30
CA ASP A 6 -65.56 -6.03 -3.29
C ASP A 6 -65.28 -4.53 -2.94
N ILE A 7 -64.60 -3.72 -3.76
CA ILE A 7 -65.00 -2.97 -4.99
C ILE A 7 -65.91 -1.75 -4.71
N PHE A 8 -65.43 -0.54 -5.04
CA PHE A 8 -66.22 0.53 -5.69
C PHE A 8 -65.30 1.47 -6.51
N LEU A 9 -65.78 1.91 -7.68
CA LEU A 9 -65.07 2.71 -8.69
C LEU A 9 -65.27 4.22 -8.49
N ALA A 10 -64.28 5.04 -8.89
CA ALA A 10 -64.52 6.34 -9.52
C ALA A 10 -63.37 6.70 -10.49
N VAL A 11 -63.53 6.40 -11.79
CA VAL A 11 -63.73 7.35 -12.92
C VAL A 11 -62.46 8.01 -13.49
N LEU A 12 -62.34 7.88 -14.81
CA LEU A 12 -61.25 8.32 -15.68
C LEU A 12 -61.28 9.83 -15.97
N LEU A 13 -60.11 10.44 -16.21
CA LEU A 13 -60.00 11.56 -17.15
C LEU A 13 -58.56 11.69 -17.69
N ILE A 14 -58.42 11.46 -19.00
CA ILE A 14 -57.15 11.53 -19.75
C ILE A 14 -57.22 12.80 -20.61
N LEU A 15 -56.18 13.63 -20.57
CA LEU A 15 -55.99 14.72 -21.53
C LEU A 15 -54.55 14.71 -22.06
N THR A 16 -54.41 14.21 -23.28
CA THR A 16 -53.20 14.31 -24.10
C THR A 16 -53.17 15.65 -24.82
N VAL A 17 -52.04 16.37 -24.77
CA VAL A 17 -51.81 17.57 -25.59
C VAL A 17 -50.62 17.32 -26.51
N SER A 18 -50.84 17.54 -27.81
CA SER A 18 -49.87 17.32 -28.89
C SER A 18 -49.85 18.52 -29.84
N VAL A 19 -48.71 19.19 -30.00
CA VAL A 19 -48.47 20.29 -30.95
C VAL A 19 -46.95 20.37 -31.27
N PRO A 20 -46.51 21.00 -32.39
CA PRO A 20 -45.65 20.29 -33.34
C PRO A 20 -44.31 20.98 -33.68
N SER A 21 -43.59 20.39 -34.65
CA SER A 21 -42.33 20.89 -35.23
C SER A 21 -42.54 21.98 -36.29
N THR A 22 -41.55 22.88 -36.53
CA THR A 22 -40.85 23.14 -37.85
C THR A 22 -40.04 24.47 -37.84
N SER A 23 -38.93 24.51 -38.60
CA SER A 23 -38.08 25.67 -39.04
C SER A 23 -37.45 26.59 -37.97
N GLU A 24 -36.13 26.66 -37.76
CA GLU A 24 -34.99 26.99 -38.64
C GLU A 24 -34.58 28.49 -38.57
N ALA A 25 -33.44 28.76 -37.91
CA ALA A 25 -32.69 30.01 -38.03
C ALA A 25 -31.19 29.77 -37.75
N THR A 26 -30.34 30.20 -38.67
CA THR A 26 -28.92 29.85 -38.79
C THR A 26 -28.02 30.65 -37.85
N LEU A 27 -27.11 29.99 -37.11
CA LEU A 27 -25.83 30.58 -36.65
C LEU A 27 -24.79 29.47 -36.41
N LYS A 28 -23.67 29.49 -37.16
CA LYS A 28 -22.47 28.67 -36.89
C LYS A 28 -21.41 29.53 -36.18
N PRO A 29 -21.01 29.19 -34.95
CA PRO A 29 -19.70 29.57 -34.42
C PRO A 29 -18.80 28.34 -34.18
N ALA A 30 -17.61 28.38 -34.78
CA ALA A 30 -16.40 27.60 -34.48
C ALA A 30 -16.55 26.23 -33.79
N THR A 31 -16.34 25.16 -34.55
CA THR A 31 -15.91 23.86 -34.03
C THR A 31 -14.63 24.02 -33.22
N LYS A 32 -14.75 24.06 -31.89
CA LYS A 32 -13.62 24.02 -30.96
C LYS A 32 -12.85 22.73 -31.24
N ALA A 33 -11.64 22.84 -31.79
CA ALA A 33 -10.83 21.68 -32.11
C ALA A 33 -10.57 20.87 -30.83
N THR A 34 -11.22 19.71 -30.72
CA THR A 34 -11.00 18.80 -29.60
C THR A 34 -9.56 18.32 -29.66
N ALA A 35 -8.70 18.92 -28.85
CA ALA A 35 -7.33 18.48 -28.68
C ALA A 35 -7.37 16.99 -28.33
N LYS A 36 -6.77 16.15 -29.20
CA LYS A 36 -6.66 14.71 -28.93
C LYS A 36 -6.01 14.56 -27.55
N PRO A 37 -6.56 13.73 -26.64
CA PRO A 37 -5.93 13.50 -25.35
C PRO A 37 -4.48 13.06 -25.58
N ILE A 38 -3.53 13.91 -25.17
CA ILE A 38 -2.12 13.56 -25.22
C ILE A 38 -1.97 12.39 -24.25
N LYS A 39 -1.77 11.19 -24.80
CA LYS A 39 -1.47 10.02 -23.98
C LYS A 39 -0.18 10.33 -23.24
N SER A 40 -0.26 10.53 -21.92
CA SER A 40 0.94 10.72 -21.10
C SER A 40 1.94 9.62 -21.43
N PRO A 41 3.23 9.96 -21.63
CA PRO A 41 4.23 8.94 -21.90
C PRO A 41 4.21 7.89 -20.77
N PRO A 42 4.39 6.60 -21.08
CA PRO A 42 4.36 5.56 -20.07
C PRO A 42 5.39 5.88 -18.98
N PRO A 43 5.06 5.64 -17.68
CA PRO A 43 5.94 6.00 -16.58
C PRO A 43 7.30 5.34 -16.76
N LYS A 44 8.36 6.13 -16.56
CA LYS A 44 9.75 5.68 -16.72
C LYS A 44 9.99 4.51 -15.76
N TRP A 45 10.46 3.39 -16.31
CA TRP A 45 10.70 2.16 -15.58
C TRP A 45 12.19 1.78 -15.67
N PRO A 46 12.84 1.33 -14.57
CA PRO A 46 12.30 1.27 -13.21
C PRO A 46 12.06 2.66 -12.59
N PRO A 47 11.32 2.73 -11.47
CA PRO A 47 11.06 4.00 -10.80
C PRO A 47 12.36 4.60 -10.24
N THR A 48 12.51 5.92 -10.33
CA THR A 48 13.73 6.63 -9.88
C THR A 48 14.01 6.38 -8.39
N GLY A 49 15.28 6.10 -8.06
CA GLY A 49 15.72 5.87 -6.68
C GLY A 49 15.51 4.44 -6.16
N PHE A 50 15.12 3.49 -7.02
CA PHE A 50 15.03 2.07 -6.67
C PHE A 50 16.33 1.35 -7.00
N VAL A 51 16.77 0.47 -6.10
CA VAL A 51 17.82 -0.52 -6.37
C VAL A 51 17.21 -1.67 -7.17
N ALA A 52 17.83 -2.02 -8.29
CA ALA A 52 17.39 -3.08 -9.20
C ALA A 52 18.30 -4.31 -9.09
N LYS A 53 17.70 -5.51 -8.97
CA LYS A 53 18.40 -6.79 -9.08
C LYS A 53 17.45 -7.89 -9.58
N ASP A 54 17.84 -8.65 -10.60
CA ASP A 54 17.12 -9.83 -11.10
C ASP A 54 15.62 -9.59 -11.46
N GLY A 55 15.30 -8.37 -11.90
CA GLY A 55 13.93 -7.93 -12.19
C GLY A 55 13.09 -7.62 -10.94
N VAL A 56 13.69 -7.55 -9.76
CA VAL A 56 13.12 -7.01 -8.52
C VAL A 56 13.68 -5.60 -8.29
N TYR A 57 12.81 -4.70 -7.85
CA TYR A 57 13.11 -3.31 -7.58
C TYR A 57 12.70 -2.96 -6.16
N ALA A 58 13.55 -2.26 -5.42
CA ALA A 58 13.22 -1.83 -4.07
C ALA A 58 13.79 -0.46 -3.70
N LYS A 59 13.02 0.31 -2.94
CA LYS A 59 13.45 1.53 -2.26
C LYS A 59 13.21 1.39 -0.76
N ILE A 60 14.23 1.71 0.05
CA ILE A 60 14.11 1.73 1.51
C ILE A 60 13.68 3.12 1.94
N THR A 61 12.50 3.26 2.56
CA THR A 61 12.04 4.56 3.07
C THR A 61 12.70 4.84 4.41
N ARG A 62 13.17 6.07 4.61
CA ARG A 62 13.82 6.51 5.87
C ARG A 62 13.36 7.93 6.22
N GLY A 63 13.48 8.30 7.49
CA GLY A 63 13.16 9.64 7.97
C GLY A 63 11.75 10.10 7.57
N GLU A 64 11.65 11.27 6.96
CA GLU A 64 10.39 11.88 6.54
C GLU A 64 9.58 11.03 5.56
N GLU A 65 10.23 10.26 4.67
CA GLU A 65 9.51 9.37 3.74
C GLU A 65 8.78 8.25 4.49
N LEU A 66 9.40 7.72 5.55
CA LEU A 66 8.76 6.74 6.42
C LEU A 66 7.60 7.36 7.22
N LEU A 67 7.75 8.59 7.70
CA LEU A 67 6.66 9.32 8.36
C LEU A 67 5.49 9.56 7.40
N GLY A 68 5.76 9.86 6.13
CA GLY A 68 4.75 9.97 5.08
C GLY A 68 3.99 8.65 4.88
N VAL A 69 4.70 7.53 4.74
CA VAL A 69 4.11 6.18 4.65
C VAL A 69 3.25 5.86 5.87
N LEU A 70 3.76 6.12 7.07
CA LEU A 70 3.03 5.84 8.32
C LEU A 70 1.83 6.79 8.55
N SER A 71 1.76 7.91 7.82
CA SER A 71 0.66 8.86 7.90
C SER A 71 -0.40 8.66 6.82
N ASP A 72 -0.13 7.89 5.76
CA ASP A 72 -1.09 7.61 4.69
C ASP A 72 -2.02 6.43 5.04
N PRO A 73 -3.33 6.68 5.32
CA PRO A 73 -4.28 5.63 5.67
C PRO A 73 -4.59 4.66 4.52
N LYS A 74 -4.15 4.94 3.29
CA LYS A 74 -4.27 4.01 2.15
C LYS A 74 -3.18 2.94 2.14
N THR A 75 -2.02 3.22 2.74
CA THR A 75 -0.88 2.29 2.75
C THR A 75 -0.67 1.63 4.12
N THR A 76 -0.92 2.36 5.20
CA THR A 76 -0.70 1.90 6.58
C THR A 76 -2.00 1.77 7.35
N LEU A 77 -2.24 0.62 7.98
CA LEU A 77 -3.45 0.42 8.79
C LEU A 77 -3.33 1.16 10.14
N ALA A 78 -4.43 1.73 10.65
CA ALA A 78 -4.41 2.54 11.88
C ALA A 78 -3.85 1.79 13.13
N SER A 79 -3.96 0.46 13.17
CA SER A 79 -3.33 -0.39 14.19
C SER A 79 -1.80 -0.45 14.05
N GLU A 80 -1.29 -0.42 12.82
CA GLU A 80 0.15 -0.41 12.53
C GLU A 80 0.76 0.96 12.85
N ILE A 81 0.06 2.07 12.57
CA ILE A 81 0.48 3.42 13.00
C ILE A 81 0.67 3.45 14.52
N LYS A 82 -0.28 2.88 15.28
CA LYS A 82 -0.20 2.81 16.76
C LYS A 82 1.01 2.00 17.22
N LEU A 83 1.30 0.86 16.58
CA LEU A 83 2.48 0.06 16.88
C LEU A 83 3.78 0.83 16.57
N CYS A 84 3.86 1.50 15.43
CA CYS A 84 5.06 2.25 15.00
C CYS A 84 5.28 3.58 15.75
N LYS A 85 4.37 3.96 16.67
CA LYS A 85 4.58 5.01 17.67
C LYS A 85 5.21 4.49 18.97
N ILE A 86 5.18 3.18 19.19
CA ILE A 86 5.67 2.52 20.41
C ILE A 86 6.96 1.72 20.12
N TYR A 87 7.01 1.10 18.94
CA TYR A 87 8.10 0.23 18.50
C TYR A 87 8.79 0.79 17.25
N ALA A 88 10.08 0.49 17.10
CA ALA A 88 10.84 0.85 15.92
C ALA A 88 10.27 0.15 14.67
N CYS A 89 9.95 0.96 13.65
CA CYS A 89 9.45 0.51 12.37
C CYS A 89 10.31 1.04 11.22
N GLY A 90 10.15 0.41 10.07
CA GLY A 90 10.68 0.84 8.78
C GLY A 90 9.70 0.47 7.68
N ALA A 91 9.97 0.89 6.46
CA ALA A 91 9.21 0.43 5.32
C ALA A 91 10.10 0.31 4.08
N VAL A 92 9.63 -0.52 3.15
CA VAL A 92 10.22 -0.65 1.82
C VAL A 92 9.12 -0.55 0.78
N ILE A 93 9.39 0.16 -0.31
CA ILE A 93 8.56 0.12 -1.50
C ILE A 93 9.19 -0.90 -2.43
N VAL A 94 8.45 -1.94 -2.78
CA VAL A 94 8.89 -3.03 -3.65
C VAL A 94 8.09 -3.03 -4.95
N ALA A 95 8.71 -3.53 -6.02
CA ALA A 95 8.05 -3.87 -7.26
C ALA A 95 8.85 -4.93 -8.03
N ALA A 96 8.23 -5.57 -9.02
CA ALA A 96 8.90 -6.56 -9.86
C ALA A 96 8.50 -6.41 -11.33
N GLU A 97 9.43 -6.73 -12.23
CA GLU A 97 9.23 -6.74 -13.68
C GLU A 97 8.09 -7.68 -14.10
N LYS A 98 8.03 -8.85 -13.45
CA LYS A 98 6.94 -9.82 -13.57
C LYS A 98 6.14 -9.85 -12.27
N ALA A 99 4.89 -10.31 -12.33
CA ALA A 99 4.06 -10.44 -11.14
C ALA A 99 4.75 -11.31 -10.06
N CYS A 100 4.57 -10.92 -8.81
CA CYS A 100 5.13 -11.57 -7.64
C CYS A 100 4.01 -12.26 -6.85
N GLN A 101 4.15 -13.56 -6.54
CA GLN A 101 3.09 -14.29 -5.85
C GLN A 101 3.04 -13.94 -4.35
N TRP A 102 4.19 -13.68 -3.74
CA TRP A 102 4.31 -13.08 -2.42
C TRP A 102 5.72 -12.53 -2.22
N TRP A 103 5.85 -11.61 -1.28
CA TRP A 103 7.12 -11.00 -0.91
C TRP A 103 7.63 -11.60 0.38
N GLU A 104 8.89 -11.99 0.40
CA GLU A 104 9.62 -12.37 1.60
C GLU A 104 10.73 -11.35 1.85
N ILE A 105 10.71 -10.71 3.01
CA ILE A 105 11.66 -9.68 3.39
C ILE A 105 12.31 -10.08 4.70
N HIS A 106 13.64 -10.10 4.71
CA HIS A 106 14.46 -10.29 5.90
C HIS A 106 15.15 -8.97 6.18
N SER A 107 15.16 -8.54 7.43
CA SER A 107 15.86 -7.32 7.85
C SER A 107 16.37 -7.44 9.28
N VAL A 108 17.22 -6.51 9.67
CA VAL A 108 17.93 -6.52 10.95
C VAL A 108 17.65 -5.21 11.67
N VAL A 109 17.31 -5.30 12.95
CA VAL A 109 17.16 -4.15 13.84
C VAL A 109 18.51 -3.90 14.50
N TYR A 110 18.97 -2.66 14.43
CA TYR A 110 20.18 -2.17 15.05
C TYR A 110 19.85 -1.02 16.00
N GLY A 111 20.66 -0.83 17.03
CA GLY A 111 20.58 0.31 17.95
C GLY A 111 21.85 0.46 18.77
N PRO A 112 21.94 1.47 19.64
CA PRO A 112 23.12 1.70 20.49
C PRO A 112 23.28 0.60 21.54
N THR A 113 24.49 0.38 22.07
CA THR A 113 24.71 -0.55 23.20
C THR A 113 23.94 -0.10 24.45
N SER A 114 23.91 1.21 24.72
CA SER A 114 23.18 1.84 25.83
C SER A 114 22.90 3.31 25.54
N ASP A 115 22.25 4.03 26.46
CA ASP A 115 22.02 5.48 26.32
C ASP A 115 23.32 6.31 26.35
N VAL A 116 24.43 5.73 26.81
CA VAL A 116 25.75 6.38 26.91
C VAL A 116 26.72 5.87 25.83
N ASP A 117 26.74 4.56 25.57
CA ASP A 117 27.52 3.96 24.49
C ASP A 117 26.70 3.86 23.19
N THR A 118 27.03 4.74 22.25
CA THR A 118 26.39 4.84 20.93
C THR A 118 26.90 3.82 19.92
N ALA A 119 27.83 2.93 20.29
CA ALA A 119 28.27 1.83 19.43
C ALA A 119 27.07 1.00 18.97
N THR A 120 26.99 0.74 17.66
CA THR A 120 25.81 0.08 17.08
C THR A 120 25.92 -1.43 17.20
N VAL A 121 24.96 -2.04 17.91
CA VAL A 121 24.84 -3.50 18.07
C VAL A 121 23.56 -4.01 17.41
N ARG A 122 23.51 -5.32 17.11
CA ARG A 122 22.29 -5.97 16.62
C ARG A 122 21.31 -6.17 17.77
N TYR A 123 20.08 -5.71 17.58
CA TYR A 123 18.99 -5.91 18.54
C TYR A 123 18.21 -7.19 18.21
N GLY A 124 18.03 -7.49 16.92
CA GLY A 124 17.37 -8.70 16.45
C GLY A 124 17.13 -8.69 14.93
N THR A 125 16.27 -9.58 14.47
CA THR A 125 15.91 -9.73 13.05
C THR A 125 14.40 -9.74 12.85
N ILE A 126 13.94 -9.23 11.71
CA ILE A 126 12.54 -9.21 11.30
C ILE A 126 12.40 -10.05 10.02
N LYS A 127 11.43 -10.95 10.00
CA LYS A 127 10.96 -11.62 8.78
C LYS A 127 9.53 -11.16 8.49
N THR A 128 9.31 -10.56 7.33
CA THR A 128 8.01 -10.05 6.89
C THR A 128 7.57 -10.75 5.60
N ILE A 129 6.36 -11.30 5.61
CA ILE A 129 5.68 -11.91 4.47
C ILE A 129 4.52 -11.01 4.04
N ALA A 130 4.51 -10.58 2.79
CA ALA A 130 3.46 -9.70 2.26
C ALA A 130 2.78 -10.27 1.00
N LYS A 131 1.53 -9.83 0.81
CA LYS A 131 0.65 -10.15 -0.33
C LYS A 131 1.33 -9.91 -1.68
N SER A 132 0.95 -10.70 -2.68
CA SER A 132 1.29 -10.57 -4.10
C SER A 132 1.29 -9.14 -4.67
N THR A 133 1.98 -8.96 -5.79
CA THR A 133 1.91 -7.77 -6.66
C THR A 133 1.79 -8.19 -8.12
N TYR A 134 1.09 -7.39 -8.92
CA TYR A 134 1.11 -7.49 -10.37
C TYR A 134 2.46 -7.05 -10.95
N SER A 135 2.66 -7.28 -12.25
CA SER A 135 3.83 -6.78 -12.98
C SER A 135 3.86 -5.25 -12.90
N ARG A 136 5.02 -4.70 -12.52
CA ARG A 136 5.32 -3.27 -12.36
C ARG A 136 4.41 -2.52 -11.36
N GLU A 137 3.71 -3.23 -10.48
CA GLU A 137 2.99 -2.63 -9.35
C GLU A 137 3.97 -2.23 -8.24
N LEU A 138 3.87 -0.98 -7.76
CA LEU A 138 4.58 -0.50 -6.57
C LEU A 138 3.78 -0.83 -5.31
N LYS A 139 4.43 -1.40 -4.31
CA LYS A 139 3.80 -1.76 -3.03
C LYS A 139 4.67 -1.40 -1.85
N THR A 140 4.11 -0.64 -0.93
CA THR A 140 4.75 -0.35 0.36
C THR A 140 4.51 -1.49 1.33
N ILE A 141 5.57 -1.95 2.01
CA ILE A 141 5.52 -3.01 3.03
C ILE A 141 6.21 -2.50 4.29
N LEU A 142 5.50 -2.57 5.42
CA LEU A 142 6.01 -2.18 6.73
C LEU A 142 6.83 -3.29 7.37
N LEU A 143 7.99 -2.92 7.88
CA LEU A 143 8.88 -3.75 8.68
C LEU A 143 8.70 -3.36 10.14
N LYS A 144 8.13 -4.25 10.95
CA LYS A 144 7.71 -3.98 12.33
C LYS A 144 8.56 -4.79 13.29
N SER A 145 9.33 -4.11 14.15
CA SER A 145 10.04 -4.76 15.26
C SER A 145 9.14 -4.93 16.50
N LYS A 146 9.69 -5.49 17.58
CA LYS A 146 9.16 -5.33 18.95
C LYS A 146 10.13 -4.56 19.85
N GLU A 147 11.08 -3.84 19.25
CA GLU A 147 12.04 -3.01 19.98
C GLU A 147 11.41 -1.65 20.26
N PRO A 148 11.48 -1.11 21.48
CA PRO A 148 10.87 0.16 21.83
C PRO A 148 11.45 1.30 20.96
N LEU A 149 10.63 2.29 20.60
CA LEU A 149 11.07 3.41 19.78
C LEU A 149 11.92 4.40 20.60
N ILE A 150 13.21 4.10 20.74
CA ILE A 150 14.24 4.99 21.31
C ILE A 150 15.17 5.53 20.22
N THR A 151 15.86 6.62 20.54
CA THR A 151 16.83 7.27 19.65
C THR A 151 17.94 6.30 19.22
N GLY A 152 18.33 6.36 17.95
CA GLY A 152 19.42 5.54 17.40
C GLY A 152 19.02 4.13 16.96
N ILE A 153 17.79 3.66 17.21
CA ILE A 153 17.32 2.40 16.59
C ILE A 153 16.95 2.62 15.13
N TYR A 154 17.38 1.69 14.27
CA TYR A 154 17.00 1.67 12.86
C TYR A 154 16.95 0.25 12.28
N ILE A 155 16.24 0.09 11.17
CA ILE A 155 16.16 -1.17 10.42
C ILE A 155 17.07 -1.09 9.18
N SER A 156 17.92 -2.11 9.01
CA SER A 156 18.88 -2.23 7.91
C SER A 156 19.11 -3.71 7.55
N GLY A 157 20.16 -4.01 6.76
CA GLY A 157 20.47 -5.37 6.33
C GLY A 157 19.36 -6.02 5.49
N ILE A 158 18.57 -5.20 4.79
CA ILE A 158 17.32 -5.60 4.15
C ILE A 158 17.61 -6.48 2.91
N LYS A 159 17.06 -7.69 2.91
CA LYS A 159 17.04 -8.63 1.78
C LYS A 159 15.60 -8.86 1.36
N ILE A 160 15.32 -8.69 0.07
CA ILE A 160 13.96 -8.76 -0.49
C ILE A 160 13.95 -9.86 -1.55
N MET A 161 13.01 -10.78 -1.43
CA MET A 161 12.84 -11.91 -2.32
C MET A 161 11.42 -11.89 -2.89
N CYS A 162 11.33 -11.93 -4.22
CA CYS A 162 10.07 -12.13 -4.90
C CYS A 162 9.84 -13.63 -5.14
N GLN A 163 8.81 -14.18 -4.50
CA GLN A 163 8.53 -15.61 -4.54
C GLN A 163 7.53 -15.95 -5.67
N ARG A 164 7.74 -17.12 -6.31
CA ARG A 164 7.02 -17.56 -7.52
C ARG A 164 6.28 -18.89 -7.37
N GLY A 165 6.22 -19.43 -6.16
CA GLY A 165 5.41 -20.60 -5.80
C GLY A 165 4.35 -20.25 -4.75
N ALA A 166 3.34 -21.09 -4.59
CA ALA A 166 2.28 -20.90 -3.60
C ALA A 166 2.85 -20.78 -2.18
N THR A 167 2.27 -19.89 -1.36
CA THR A 167 2.62 -19.75 0.06
C THR A 167 1.75 -20.67 0.92
N ILE A 168 2.38 -21.37 1.86
CA ILE A 168 1.71 -22.08 2.95
C ILE A 168 1.48 -21.19 4.19
N ILE A 169 2.06 -19.98 4.20
CA ILE A 169 2.01 -19.03 5.31
C ILE A 169 0.92 -17.99 5.05
N PRO A 170 0.02 -17.71 6.02
CA PRO A 170 -0.95 -16.64 5.90
C PRO A 170 -0.28 -15.26 5.84
N TYR A 171 -0.84 -14.37 5.03
CA TYR A 171 -0.34 -13.01 4.80
C TYR A 171 -1.39 -11.94 5.19
N PRO A 172 -0.96 -10.72 5.57
CA PRO A 172 0.42 -10.36 5.90
C PRO A 172 0.83 -10.97 7.25
N SER A 173 2.09 -11.39 7.37
CA SER A 173 2.67 -11.83 8.64
C SER A 173 4.05 -11.20 8.84
N SER A 174 4.38 -10.86 10.08
CA SER A 174 5.68 -10.30 10.43
C SER A 174 6.11 -10.86 11.78
N SER A 175 7.26 -11.53 11.82
CA SER A 175 7.88 -12.01 13.06
C SER A 175 9.13 -11.20 13.36
N TYR A 176 9.37 -11.02 14.66
CA TYR A 176 10.59 -10.42 15.21
C TYR A 176 11.25 -11.43 16.13
N LEU A 177 12.56 -11.63 15.97
CA LEU A 177 13.39 -12.49 16.79
C LEU A 177 14.53 -11.64 17.39
N PRO A 178 14.54 -11.39 18.71
CA PRO A 178 15.64 -10.66 19.35
C PRO A 178 16.96 -11.44 19.25
N ASP A 179 18.08 -10.72 19.29
CA ASP A 179 19.41 -11.33 19.25
C ASP A 179 19.71 -12.07 20.56
N PRO A 180 20.02 -13.39 20.52
CA PRO A 180 20.34 -14.16 21.72
C PRO A 180 21.56 -13.65 22.50
N ALA A 181 22.48 -12.92 21.87
CA ALA A 181 23.61 -12.31 22.58
C ALA A 181 23.15 -11.24 23.59
N ARG A 182 22.09 -10.51 23.24
CA ARG A 182 21.54 -9.39 24.02
C ARG A 182 20.70 -9.84 25.23
N LEU A 183 20.04 -10.99 25.11
CA LEU A 183 19.29 -11.61 26.22
C LEU A 183 20.21 -12.12 27.35
N LYS A 184 21.49 -12.32 27.07
CA LYS A 184 22.49 -12.76 28.05
C LYS A 184 23.14 -11.63 28.85
N THR A 185 23.04 -10.39 28.37
CA THR A 185 23.64 -9.20 29.01
C THR A 185 22.68 -8.46 29.94
N SER A 186 21.47 -8.99 30.15
CA SER A 186 20.41 -8.40 30.97
C SER A 186 20.04 -9.25 32.20
N GLY A 187 21.00 -10.03 32.70
CA GLY A 187 20.87 -10.89 33.89
C GLY A 187 22.13 -10.85 34.76
#